data_AF-A0A2G9TMA2-F1
#
_entry.id   AF-A0A2G9TMA2-F1
#
_cell.length_a   1.000
_cell.length_b   1.000
_cell.length_c   1.000
_cell.angle_alpha   90.00
_cell.angle_beta   90.00
_cell.angle_gamma   90.00
#
_symmetry.space_group_name_H-M   'P 1'
#
loop_
_entity.id
_entity.type
_entity.pdbx_description
1 polymer ?
#
loop_
_entity_poly.entity_id
_entity_poly.type
_entity_poly.pdbx_seq_one_letter_code
_entity_poly.pdbx_strand_id
1 'polypeptide(L)'
;MLLTYLQLFENTALFKIRDKIRSMKEKVLKTLELSPAMMKSLQERLKKLRPIKNDKVQEIGDTITEVNENSQVDQYLYQGDVVLTEEQADEIVEDIEDEVVGGNRTKRQAFKDHRYPKMLWSQGVNYYFHNLASMHASKIPNKQETTKTNDNYGMTYDYGSIMHYGGTSASFNKKPTMVPFDVDYQQTLGSPFISFIELSMLNEHYKCKENCNPSKSAKCEMGGFPHPRDCSKCICPGGYAGDRCTERPSGCGSTIQASPDWERLQDTLGSGECAKDDIISVCYNSCFYYYDYNKET
;
A
#
# COMPACT_ATOMS: atom_id res chain seq x y z
N MET A 1 12.50 -27.63 -0.80
CA MET A 1 11.74 -26.37 -0.93
C MET A 1 12.53 -25.18 -0.38
N LEU A 2 13.14 -25.26 0.82
CA LEU A 2 14.06 -24.22 1.33
C LEU A 2 15.33 -24.05 0.48
N LEU A 3 15.96 -25.15 0.05
CA LEU A 3 17.17 -25.12 -0.80
C LEU A 3 16.95 -24.44 -2.17
N THR A 4 15.74 -24.52 -2.73
CA THR A 4 15.38 -23.87 -4.00
C THR A 4 15.09 -22.37 -3.84
N TYR A 5 14.72 -21.91 -2.64
CA TYR A 5 14.41 -20.51 -2.36
C TYR A 5 15.69 -19.70 -2.08
N LEU A 6 16.65 -20.27 -1.33
CA LEU A 6 17.97 -19.64 -1.11
C LEU A 6 18.73 -19.40 -2.41
N GLN A 7 18.59 -20.30 -3.39
CA GLN A 7 19.17 -20.16 -4.73
C GLN A 7 18.69 -18.91 -5.50
N LEU A 8 17.52 -18.35 -5.18
CA LEU A 8 17.05 -17.09 -5.76
C LEU A 8 17.85 -15.88 -5.25
N PHE A 9 18.39 -15.97 -4.04
CA PHE A 9 19.15 -14.92 -3.37
C PHE A 9 20.67 -15.06 -3.54
N GLU A 10 21.15 -16.20 -4.04
CA GLU A 10 22.54 -16.41 -4.46
C GLU A 10 22.88 -15.67 -5.78
N ASN A 11 22.51 -14.39 -5.87
CA ASN A 11 22.77 -13.51 -7.00
C ASN A 11 23.89 -12.52 -6.66
N THR A 12 24.89 -12.41 -7.53
CA THR A 12 26.00 -11.46 -7.39
C THR A 12 25.58 -10.01 -7.15
N ALA A 13 24.45 -9.56 -7.71
CA ALA A 13 23.94 -8.21 -7.50
C ALA A 13 23.44 -8.00 -6.06
N LEU A 14 22.72 -8.97 -5.50
CA LEU A 14 22.21 -8.91 -4.12
C LEU A 14 23.34 -8.93 -3.09
N PHE A 15 24.41 -9.70 -3.34
CA PHE A 15 25.60 -9.68 -2.50
C PHE A 15 26.26 -8.29 -2.46
N LYS A 16 26.38 -7.63 -3.63
CA LYS A 16 26.94 -6.26 -3.70
C LYS A 16 26.08 -5.29 -2.91
N ILE A 17 24.76 -5.32 -3.08
CA ILE A 17 23.82 -4.45 -2.36
C ILE A 17 23.93 -4.67 -0.85
N ARG A 18 23.91 -5.93 -0.41
CA ARG A 18 24.07 -6.30 1.01
C ARG A 18 25.37 -5.73 1.57
N ASP A 19 26.50 -5.99 0.92
CA ASP A 19 27.81 -5.59 1.40
C ASP A 19 27.94 -4.05 1.42
N LYS A 20 27.33 -3.38 0.43
CA LYS A 20 27.25 -1.91 0.37
C LYS A 20 26.49 -1.34 1.56
N ILE A 21 25.28 -1.80 1.83
CA ILE A 21 24.47 -1.35 2.98
C ILE A 21 25.17 -1.69 4.31
N ARG A 22 25.76 -2.89 4.41
CA ARG A 22 26.48 -3.32 5.61
C ARG A 22 27.69 -2.44 5.91
N SER A 23 28.37 -1.93 4.88
CA SER A 23 29.51 -1.01 5.05
C SER A 23 29.11 0.30 5.75
N MET A 24 27.83 0.68 5.70
CA MET A 24 27.30 1.90 6.32
C MET A 24 26.96 1.73 7.80
N LYS A 25 26.96 0.49 8.33
CA LYS A 25 26.55 0.19 9.71
C LYS A 25 27.26 1.06 10.76
N GLU A 26 28.57 1.17 10.68
CA GLU A 26 29.36 1.95 11.65
C GLU A 26 29.08 3.46 11.55
N LYS A 27 28.76 3.98 10.36
CA LYS A 27 28.39 5.39 10.18
C LYS A 27 27.03 5.68 10.79
N VAL A 28 26.05 4.79 10.58
CA VAL A 28 24.70 4.88 11.16
C VAL A 28 24.74 4.74 12.68
N LEU A 29 25.55 3.82 13.22
CA LEU A 29 25.68 3.66 14.68
C LEU A 29 26.14 4.94 15.37
N LYS A 30 27.03 5.72 14.72
CA LYS A 30 27.48 7.02 15.24
C LYS A 30 26.38 8.08 15.26
N THR A 31 25.47 8.10 14.28
CA THR A 31 24.34 9.07 14.27
C THR A 31 23.27 8.72 15.30
N LEU A 32 23.19 7.44 15.70
CA LEU A 32 22.26 6.94 16.71
C LEU A 32 22.81 7.03 18.14
N GLU A 33 24.02 7.56 18.34
CA GLU A 33 24.58 7.76 19.69
C GLU A 33 23.71 8.73 20.51
N LEU A 34 23.06 8.19 21.54
CA LEU A 34 22.18 8.95 22.40
C LEU A 34 22.97 9.69 23.48
N SER A 35 22.57 10.93 23.76
CA SER A 35 23.05 11.60 24.96
C SER A 35 22.65 10.83 26.23
N PRO A 36 23.41 10.93 27.34
CA PRO A 36 23.08 10.25 28.59
C PRO A 36 21.66 10.54 29.09
N ALA A 37 21.16 11.76 28.85
CA ALA A 37 19.80 12.16 29.18
C ALA A 37 18.74 11.44 28.31
N MET A 38 18.97 11.36 26.99
CA MET A 38 18.07 10.63 26.08
C MET A 38 18.06 9.13 26.36
N MET A 39 19.22 8.55 26.67
CA MET A 39 19.34 7.14 27.04
C MET A 39 18.55 6.82 28.32
N LYS A 40 18.63 7.69 29.34
CA LYS A 40 17.82 7.57 30.56
C LYS A 40 16.33 7.65 30.27
N SER A 41 15.91 8.58 29.40
CA SER A 41 14.50 8.72 28.97
C SER A 41 14.01 7.48 28.23
N LEU A 42 14.81 6.92 27.32
CA LEU A 42 14.49 5.70 26.59
C LEU A 42 14.30 4.52 27.55
N GLN A 43 15.22 4.32 28.50
CA GLN A 43 15.12 3.26 29.50
C GLN A 43 13.86 3.39 30.36
N GLU A 44 13.45 4.60 30.73
CA GLU A 44 12.18 4.83 31.45
C GLU A 44 10.95 4.52 30.60
N ARG A 45 10.98 4.75 29.29
CA ARG A 45 9.90 4.38 28.36
C ARG A 45 9.84 2.87 28.14
N LEU A 46 10.99 2.20 28.00
CA LEU A 46 11.08 0.74 27.85
C LEU A 46 10.50 0.01 29.06
N LYS A 47 10.71 0.51 30.28
CA LYS A 47 10.11 -0.04 31.52
C LYS A 47 8.57 -0.01 31.54
N LYS A 48 7.93 0.83 30.70
CA LYS A 48 6.47 0.93 30.61
C LYS A 48 5.88 -0.05 29.59
N LEU A 49 6.71 -0.66 28.75
CA LEU A 49 6.26 -1.68 27.80
C LEU A 49 5.90 -2.95 28.58
N ARG A 50 4.68 -3.43 28.37
CA ARG A 50 4.27 -4.73 28.90
C ARG A 50 4.72 -5.80 27.89
N PRO A 51 5.40 -6.86 28.31
CA PRO A 51 5.70 -7.97 27.42
C PRO A 51 4.37 -8.61 26.99
N ILE A 52 4.13 -8.67 25.69
CA ILE A 52 3.03 -9.43 25.11
C ILE A 52 3.49 -10.89 25.09
N LYS A 53 2.70 -11.77 25.69
CA LYS A 53 2.95 -13.21 25.62
C LYS A 53 2.21 -13.72 24.39
N ASN A 54 2.95 -14.23 23.41
CA ASN A 54 2.38 -14.86 22.24
C ASN A 54 2.13 -16.33 22.59
N ASP A 55 0.86 -16.72 22.59
CA ASP A 55 0.41 -18.03 23.11
C ASP A 55 0.50 -19.15 22.07
N LYS A 56 0.75 -18.79 20.81
CA LYS A 56 0.94 -19.69 19.67
C LYS A 56 2.10 -19.12 18.86
N VAL A 57 3.20 -19.85 18.81
CA VAL A 57 4.37 -19.50 18.00
C VAL A 57 4.52 -20.58 16.95
N GLN A 58 4.40 -20.23 15.68
CA GLN A 58 4.72 -21.15 14.60
C GLN A 58 6.25 -21.35 14.55
N GLU A 59 6.68 -22.59 14.28
CA GLU A 59 8.11 -22.94 14.22
C GLU A 59 8.85 -22.18 13.10
N ILE A 60 8.10 -21.73 12.06
CA ILE A 60 8.65 -20.93 10.95
C ILE A 60 8.69 -19.42 11.25
N GLY A 61 8.01 -18.94 12.30
CA GLY A 61 7.80 -17.52 12.59
C GLY A 61 6.34 -17.10 12.36
N ASP A 62 5.87 -16.14 13.15
CA ASP A 62 4.49 -15.62 13.08
C ASP A 62 4.41 -14.35 12.22
N THR A 63 5.51 -13.61 12.08
CA THR A 63 5.60 -12.44 11.20
C THR A 63 6.48 -12.72 9.98
N ILE A 64 6.26 -11.99 8.89
CA ILE A 64 7.10 -12.12 7.69
C ILE A 64 8.58 -11.83 7.99
N THR A 65 8.85 -10.92 8.92
CA THR A 65 10.21 -10.60 9.38
C THR A 65 10.83 -11.80 10.09
N GLU A 66 10.12 -12.43 11.02
CA GLU A 66 10.58 -13.65 11.71
C GLU A 66 10.78 -14.81 10.73
N VAL A 67 9.87 -14.99 9.77
CA VAL A 67 9.99 -16.01 8.73
C VAL A 67 11.25 -15.79 7.88
N ASN A 68 11.51 -14.54 7.49
CA ASN A 68 12.66 -14.19 6.67
C ASN A 68 13.98 -14.30 7.45
N GLU A 69 13.98 -13.96 8.75
CA GLU A 69 15.12 -14.10 9.65
C GLU A 69 15.43 -15.59 9.92
N ASN A 70 14.43 -16.38 10.27
CA ASN A 70 14.56 -17.84 10.47
C ASN A 70 15.05 -18.54 9.19
N SER A 71 14.69 -18.02 8.02
CA SER A 71 15.13 -18.51 6.72
C SER A 71 16.47 -17.91 6.25
N GLN A 72 17.09 -17.01 7.01
CA GLN A 72 18.35 -16.32 6.72
C GLN A 72 18.38 -15.52 5.40
N VAL A 73 17.20 -15.11 4.93
CA VAL A 73 17.06 -14.27 3.73
C VAL A 73 16.88 -12.80 4.06
N ASP A 74 16.54 -12.47 5.31
CA ASP A 74 16.40 -11.11 5.83
C ASP A 74 17.60 -10.21 5.50
N GLN A 75 18.81 -10.74 5.53
CA GLN A 75 20.03 -10.00 5.22
C GLN A 75 20.09 -9.48 3.77
N TYR A 76 19.30 -10.02 2.85
CA TYR A 76 19.20 -9.57 1.46
C TYR A 76 17.99 -8.68 1.20
N LEU A 77 17.14 -8.48 2.21
CA LEU A 77 15.90 -7.72 2.14
C LEU A 77 16.05 -6.41 2.92
N TYR A 78 15.71 -5.30 2.29
CA TYR A 78 15.54 -4.04 2.98
C TYR A 78 14.26 -4.07 3.83
N GLN A 79 14.36 -3.64 5.09
CA GLN A 79 13.28 -3.72 6.10
C GLN A 79 12.68 -5.12 6.30
N GLY A 80 13.36 -6.16 5.81
CA GLY A 80 12.94 -7.55 5.94
C GLY A 80 11.92 -8.01 4.91
N ASP A 81 11.50 -7.20 3.95
CA ASP A 81 10.46 -7.56 2.97
C ASP A 81 10.66 -6.99 1.55
N VAL A 82 11.62 -6.09 1.33
CA VAL A 82 11.85 -5.45 0.01
C VAL A 82 13.19 -5.87 -0.60
N VAL A 83 13.19 -6.32 -1.85
CA VAL A 83 14.41 -6.48 -2.65
C VAL A 83 14.74 -5.17 -3.36
N LEU A 84 15.90 -4.58 -3.07
CA LEU A 84 16.34 -3.35 -3.70
C LEU A 84 17.03 -3.61 -5.05
N THR A 85 16.92 -2.64 -5.95
CA THR A 85 17.82 -2.51 -7.10
C THR A 85 19.15 -1.85 -6.68
N GLU A 86 20.19 -1.97 -7.51
CA GLU A 86 21.47 -1.28 -7.25
C GLU A 86 21.27 0.24 -7.16
N GLU A 87 20.46 0.83 -8.04
CA GLU A 87 20.16 2.28 -8.03
C GLU A 87 19.49 2.72 -6.71
N GLN A 88 18.49 1.99 -6.22
CA GLN A 88 17.83 2.30 -4.95
C GLN A 88 18.77 2.16 -3.75
N ALA A 89 19.64 1.13 -3.76
CA ALA A 89 20.63 0.95 -2.71
C ALA A 89 21.66 2.09 -2.70
N ASP A 90 22.01 2.61 -3.87
CA ASP A 90 22.92 3.75 -4.03
C ASP A 90 22.33 5.03 -3.44
N GLU A 91 21.06 5.33 -3.74
CA GLU A 91 20.35 6.49 -3.19
C GLU A 91 20.27 6.44 -1.65
N ILE A 92 19.98 5.27 -1.08
CA ILE A 92 19.94 5.09 0.39
C ILE A 92 21.30 5.36 1.03
N VAL A 93 22.38 4.88 0.40
CA VAL A 93 23.74 5.07 0.91
C VAL A 93 24.14 6.54 0.86
N GLU A 94 23.86 7.24 -0.24
CA GLU A 94 24.10 8.67 -0.39
C GLU A 94 23.35 9.48 0.68
N ASP A 95 22.07 9.18 0.90
CA ASP A 95 21.25 9.81 1.95
C ASP A 95 21.89 9.66 3.35
N ILE A 96 22.41 8.48 3.68
CA ILE A 96 23.07 8.24 4.98
C ILE A 96 24.39 9.01 5.08
N GLU A 97 25.18 9.06 4.01
CA GLU A 97 26.45 9.80 4.00
C GLU A 97 26.23 11.29 4.25
N ASP A 98 25.21 11.86 3.62
CA ASP A 98 24.82 13.26 3.81
C ASP A 98 24.40 13.55 5.26
N GLU A 99 23.67 12.64 5.91
CA GLU A 99 23.26 12.78 7.32
C GLU A 99 24.46 12.71 8.28
N VAL A 100 25.43 11.84 8.01
CA VAL A 100 26.61 11.61 8.87
C VAL A 100 27.62 12.76 8.78
N VAL A 101 27.81 13.35 7.60
CA VAL A 101 28.79 14.43 7.38
C VAL A 101 28.35 15.76 8.01
N GLY A 102 27.10 15.85 8.49
CA GLY A 102 26.59 17.06 9.16
C GLY A 102 26.52 18.26 8.22
N GLY A 103 26.48 18.02 6.91
CA GLY A 103 26.10 19.05 5.95
C GLY A 103 24.76 19.62 6.34
N ASN A 104 24.54 20.92 6.11
CA ASN A 104 23.19 21.49 6.17
C ASN A 104 22.35 20.65 5.23
N ARG A 105 21.53 19.72 5.79
CA ARG A 105 20.65 18.81 5.05
C ARG A 105 20.16 19.56 3.83
N THR A 106 20.68 19.19 2.66
CA THR A 106 20.31 19.83 1.41
C THR A 106 18.81 19.69 1.38
N LYS A 107 18.06 20.81 1.48
CA LYS A 107 16.61 20.74 1.51
C LYS A 107 16.23 19.86 0.34
N ARG A 108 15.52 18.75 0.59
CA ARG A 108 14.93 17.91 -0.45
C ARG A 108 13.95 18.80 -1.22
N GLN A 109 14.48 19.60 -2.12
CA GLN A 109 13.70 20.30 -3.12
C GLN A 109 13.30 19.21 -4.11
N ALA A 110 12.06 19.24 -4.60
CA ALA A 110 11.72 18.37 -5.72
C ALA A 110 12.75 18.61 -6.81
N PHE A 111 13.41 17.53 -7.24
CA PHE A 111 14.45 17.55 -8.25
C PHE A 111 13.95 18.30 -9.49
N LYS A 112 14.54 19.47 -9.76
CA LYS A 112 14.26 20.31 -10.93
C LYS A 112 15.35 20.06 -11.97
N ASP A 113 15.18 19.05 -12.81
CA ASP A 113 16.08 18.80 -13.93
C ASP A 113 15.74 19.63 -15.17
N HIS A 114 16.49 19.43 -16.26
CA HIS A 114 16.25 20.08 -17.55
C HIS A 114 14.86 19.75 -18.14
N ARG A 115 14.17 18.71 -17.65
CA ARG A 115 12.83 18.33 -18.09
C ARG A 115 11.75 19.04 -17.27
N TYR A 116 12.09 19.79 -16.23
CA TYR A 116 11.17 20.69 -15.54
C TYR A 116 10.75 21.86 -16.46
N PRO A 117 9.46 22.26 -16.53
CA PRO A 117 8.30 21.74 -15.79
C PRO A 117 7.50 20.65 -16.54
N LYS A 118 8.02 20.07 -17.62
CA LYS A 118 7.31 19.04 -18.41
C LYS A 118 7.02 17.76 -17.63
N MET A 119 7.72 17.54 -16.51
CA MET A 119 7.44 16.46 -15.55
C MET A 119 6.38 16.80 -14.51
N LEU A 120 5.76 17.98 -14.53
CA LEU A 120 4.63 18.22 -13.66
C LEU A 120 3.42 17.46 -14.20
N TRP A 121 2.59 16.92 -13.31
CA TRP A 121 1.31 16.35 -13.70
C TRP A 121 0.50 17.40 -14.46
N SER A 122 0.32 17.19 -15.76
CA SER A 122 -0.31 18.17 -16.66
C SER A 122 -1.77 18.48 -16.31
N GLN A 123 -2.46 17.50 -15.72
CA GLN A 123 -3.83 17.62 -15.20
C GLN A 123 -3.87 17.85 -13.67
N GLY A 124 -2.71 18.00 -13.02
CA GLY A 124 -2.59 18.01 -11.57
C GLY A 124 -2.71 16.62 -10.94
N VAL A 125 -2.86 16.58 -9.61
CA VAL A 125 -3.12 15.36 -8.84
C VAL A 125 -4.57 15.37 -8.36
N ASN A 126 -5.10 14.24 -7.91
CA ASN A 126 -6.54 14.08 -7.62
C ASN A 126 -7.00 14.69 -6.28
N TYR A 127 -6.12 15.37 -5.57
CA TYR A 127 -6.39 15.99 -4.28
C TYR A 127 -5.59 17.29 -4.10
N TYR A 128 -5.92 18.06 -3.08
CA TYR A 128 -5.13 19.21 -2.64
C TYR A 128 -4.96 19.19 -1.13
N PHE A 129 -3.91 19.86 -0.65
CA PHE A 129 -3.72 20.07 0.79
C PHE A 129 -4.60 21.22 1.26
N HIS A 130 -5.42 20.95 2.27
CA HIS A 130 -6.26 21.98 2.90
C HIS A 130 -5.37 23.09 3.47
N ASN A 131 -5.86 24.33 3.54
CA ASN A 131 -5.10 25.49 4.04
C ASN A 131 -4.67 25.39 5.52
N LEU A 132 -5.17 24.36 6.24
CA LEU A 132 -4.80 24.03 7.62
C LEU A 132 -3.62 23.07 7.68
N ALA A 133 -3.25 22.43 6.57
CA ALA A 133 -1.98 21.74 6.45
C ALA A 133 -0.83 22.77 6.57
N SER A 134 0.30 22.34 7.15
CA SER A 134 1.48 23.21 7.26
C SER A 134 1.81 23.85 5.91
N MET A 135 2.20 25.13 5.90
CA MET A 135 2.66 25.82 4.67
C MET A 135 3.78 25.08 3.94
N HIS A 136 4.45 24.13 4.59
CA HIS A 136 5.43 23.25 3.97
C HIS A 136 4.80 22.16 3.09
N ALA A 137 3.65 21.61 3.47
CA ALA A 137 2.94 20.58 2.69
C ALA A 137 2.38 21.15 1.38
N SER A 138 1.80 22.35 1.42
CA SER A 138 1.26 23.03 0.23
C SER A 138 2.33 23.47 -0.79
N LYS A 139 3.62 23.31 -0.45
CA LYS A 139 4.77 23.65 -1.32
C LYS A 139 5.43 22.43 -1.95
N ILE A 140 4.95 21.22 -1.68
CA ILE A 140 5.48 19.99 -2.28
C ILE A 140 5.07 19.98 -3.77
N PRO A 141 6.03 19.99 -4.71
CA PRO A 141 5.72 19.93 -6.13
C PRO A 141 5.21 18.55 -6.49
N ASN A 142 4.08 18.50 -7.18
CA ASN A 142 3.54 17.26 -7.75
C ASN A 142 4.35 16.92 -9.01
N LYS A 143 5.47 16.22 -8.83
CA LYS A 143 6.29 15.71 -9.92
C LYS A 143 5.73 14.35 -10.36
N GLN A 144 5.56 14.20 -11.66
CA GLN A 144 5.27 12.94 -12.32
C GLN A 144 6.59 12.24 -12.61
N GLU A 145 6.72 11.01 -12.13
CA GLU A 145 7.86 10.15 -12.43
C GLU A 145 7.68 9.49 -13.81
N THR A 146 8.78 9.03 -14.38
CA THR A 146 8.73 8.34 -15.69
C THR A 146 8.15 6.95 -15.55
N THR A 147 7.52 6.40 -16.60
CA THR A 147 7.02 5.02 -16.60
C THR A 147 8.12 3.96 -16.42
N LYS A 148 9.40 4.32 -16.53
CA LYS A 148 10.51 3.42 -16.18
C LYS A 148 10.67 3.24 -14.67
N THR A 149 10.35 4.26 -13.89
CA THR A 149 10.58 4.32 -12.44
C THR A 149 9.28 4.23 -11.64
N ASN A 150 8.16 4.66 -12.22
CA ASN A 150 6.84 4.60 -11.64
C ASN A 150 5.80 4.42 -12.75
N ASP A 151 5.32 3.19 -12.91
CA ASP A 151 4.27 2.84 -13.86
C ASP A 151 3.00 2.45 -13.10
N ASN A 152 1.90 3.10 -13.43
CA ASN A 152 0.58 2.75 -12.91
C ASN A 152 -0.15 1.76 -13.83
N TYR A 153 0.49 1.30 -14.90
CA TYR A 153 -0.07 0.36 -15.88
C TYR A 153 -1.37 0.84 -16.53
N GLY A 154 -1.53 2.16 -16.63
CA GLY A 154 -2.76 2.78 -17.14
C GLY A 154 -3.95 2.73 -16.16
N MET A 155 -3.74 2.31 -14.91
CA MET A 155 -4.78 2.31 -13.88
C MET A 155 -5.05 3.72 -13.35
N THR A 156 -6.31 3.99 -13.03
CA THR A 156 -6.75 5.27 -12.50
C THR A 156 -6.34 5.45 -11.05
N TYR A 157 -6.40 6.70 -10.57
CA TYR A 157 -6.15 7.00 -9.18
C TYR A 157 -7.21 6.37 -8.27
N ASP A 158 -6.77 5.70 -7.22
CA ASP A 158 -7.65 5.05 -6.27
C ASP A 158 -7.63 5.78 -4.92
N TYR A 159 -8.71 6.51 -4.64
CA TYR A 159 -8.89 7.19 -3.35
C TYR A 159 -8.98 6.21 -2.18
N GLY A 160 -9.43 4.97 -2.42
CA GLY A 160 -9.63 3.93 -1.42
C GLY A 160 -8.53 2.88 -1.35
N SER A 161 -7.37 3.17 -1.93
CA SER A 161 -6.16 2.35 -1.81
C SER A 161 -5.71 2.26 -0.35
N ILE A 162 -5.26 1.08 0.09
CA ILE A 162 -4.68 0.87 1.43
C ILE A 162 -3.39 1.67 1.62
N MET A 163 -2.71 1.96 0.51
CA MET A 163 -1.50 2.78 0.46
C MET A 163 -1.79 4.29 0.51
N HIS A 164 -3.06 4.71 0.43
CA HIS A 164 -3.42 6.12 0.45
C HIS A 164 -3.55 6.64 1.89
N TYR A 165 -2.99 7.81 2.19
CA TYR A 165 -3.19 8.46 3.49
C TYR A 165 -4.66 8.85 3.72
N GLY A 166 -5.10 8.81 4.98
CA GLY A 166 -6.41 9.32 5.38
C GLY A 166 -6.51 10.84 5.25
N GLY A 167 -7.72 11.35 5.07
CA GLY A 167 -7.96 12.79 4.90
C GLY A 167 -7.50 13.66 6.08
N THR A 168 -7.36 13.09 7.27
CA THR A 168 -6.90 13.77 8.50
C THR A 168 -5.47 13.38 8.91
N SER A 169 -4.73 12.64 8.09
CA SER A 169 -3.36 12.23 8.38
C SER A 169 -2.46 13.44 8.70
N ALA A 170 -1.65 13.31 9.74
CA ALA A 170 -0.79 14.37 10.28
C ALA A 170 -1.53 15.65 10.74
N SER A 171 -2.84 15.58 11.01
CA SER A 171 -3.62 16.69 11.55
C SER A 171 -3.52 16.78 13.08
N PHE A 172 -3.18 17.97 13.60
CA PHE A 172 -3.15 18.21 15.06
C PHE A 172 -4.54 18.47 15.66
N ASN A 173 -5.49 18.93 14.85
CA ASN A 173 -6.83 19.36 15.29
C ASN A 173 -7.95 18.47 14.73
N LYS A 174 -7.59 17.30 14.16
CA LYS A 174 -8.48 16.33 13.52
C LYS A 174 -9.27 16.88 12.32
N LYS A 175 -8.93 18.06 11.83
CA LYS A 175 -9.52 18.60 10.59
C LYS A 175 -8.82 18.00 9.37
N PRO A 176 -9.49 17.93 8.21
CA PRO A 176 -8.87 17.45 6.99
C PRO A 176 -7.61 18.24 6.63
N THR A 177 -6.54 17.51 6.33
CA THR A 177 -5.27 18.01 5.78
C THR A 177 -5.19 17.76 4.28
N MET A 178 -5.85 16.70 3.79
CA MET A 178 -5.93 16.31 2.39
C MET A 178 -7.39 16.19 1.95
N VAL A 179 -7.72 16.85 0.84
CA VAL A 179 -9.08 16.94 0.31
C VAL A 179 -9.07 16.53 -1.16
N PRO A 180 -9.78 15.45 -1.54
CA PRO A 180 -10.00 15.11 -2.94
C PRO A 180 -10.71 16.25 -3.69
N PHE A 181 -10.46 16.38 -4.99
CA PHE A 181 -11.23 17.34 -5.80
C PHE A 181 -12.71 16.95 -5.89
N ASP A 182 -12.98 15.65 -5.95
CA ASP A 182 -14.33 15.11 -5.78
C ASP A 182 -14.57 14.80 -4.31
N VAL A 183 -15.31 15.70 -3.66
CA VAL A 183 -15.52 15.70 -2.21
C VAL A 183 -16.26 14.46 -1.69
N ASP A 184 -16.97 13.73 -2.56
CA ASP A 184 -17.67 12.51 -2.18
C ASP A 184 -16.68 11.39 -1.77
N TYR A 185 -15.43 11.47 -2.24
CA TYR A 185 -14.36 10.55 -1.87
C TYR A 185 -13.62 10.93 -0.57
N GLN A 186 -14.02 12.00 0.12
CA GLN A 186 -13.30 12.47 1.31
C GLN A 186 -13.21 11.40 2.41
N GLN A 187 -14.24 10.57 2.57
CA GLN A 187 -14.29 9.47 3.55
C GLN A 187 -13.70 8.16 3.01
N THR A 188 -13.41 8.10 1.70
CA THR A 188 -12.77 6.94 1.07
C THR A 188 -11.27 6.93 1.33
N LEU A 189 -10.65 8.10 1.51
CA LEU A 189 -9.23 8.25 1.82
C LEU A 189 -8.82 7.50 3.09
N GLY A 190 -7.71 6.74 3.02
CA GLY A 190 -7.20 5.99 4.17
C GLY A 190 -7.98 4.72 4.47
N SER A 191 -8.61 4.14 3.45
CA SER A 191 -9.27 2.84 3.50
C SER A 191 -8.34 1.77 4.08
N PRO A 192 -8.84 0.90 4.99
CA PRO A 192 -8.05 -0.22 5.50
C PRO A 192 -8.06 -1.44 4.55
N PHE A 193 -8.71 -1.34 3.39
CA PHE A 193 -8.90 -2.47 2.50
C PHE A 193 -7.95 -2.43 1.31
N ILE A 194 -7.44 -3.61 0.95
CA ILE A 194 -6.78 -3.83 -0.33
C ILE A 194 -7.82 -3.63 -1.43
N SER A 195 -7.61 -2.62 -2.26
CA SER A 195 -8.54 -2.31 -3.34
C SER A 195 -8.35 -3.25 -4.53
N PHE A 196 -9.36 -3.28 -5.41
CA PHE A 196 -9.25 -4.05 -6.66
C PHE A 196 -8.15 -3.50 -7.57
N ILE A 197 -7.96 -2.18 -7.61
CA ILE A 197 -6.91 -1.56 -8.42
C ILE A 197 -5.52 -2.00 -7.92
N GLU A 198 -5.30 -2.04 -6.61
CA GLU A 198 -4.05 -2.54 -6.04
C GLU A 198 -3.79 -4.00 -6.40
N LEU A 199 -4.81 -4.85 -6.22
CA LEU A 199 -4.71 -6.27 -6.58
C LEU A 199 -4.41 -6.44 -8.08
N SER A 200 -5.10 -5.69 -8.95
CA SER A 200 -4.88 -5.72 -10.39
C SER A 200 -3.49 -5.22 -10.76
N MET A 201 -3.02 -4.14 -10.13
CA MET A 201 -1.71 -3.53 -10.37
C MET A 201 -0.58 -4.48 -10.03
N LEU A 202 -0.66 -5.18 -8.90
CA LEU A 202 0.30 -6.21 -8.52
C LEU A 202 0.30 -7.38 -9.51
N ASN A 203 -0.88 -7.84 -9.94
CA ASN A 203 -0.98 -8.92 -10.93
C ASN A 203 -0.44 -8.51 -12.31
N GLU A 204 -0.54 -7.23 -12.67
CA GLU A 204 0.09 -6.67 -13.87
C GLU A 204 1.61 -6.63 -13.71
N HIS A 205 2.10 -6.04 -12.62
CA HIS A 205 3.52 -5.86 -12.33
C HIS A 205 4.29 -7.19 -12.33
N TYR A 206 3.75 -8.19 -11.64
CA TYR A 206 4.34 -9.53 -11.55
C TYR A 206 3.93 -10.47 -12.69
N LYS A 207 3.25 -9.95 -13.73
CA LYS A 207 2.82 -10.71 -14.92
C LYS A 207 1.93 -11.92 -14.63
N CYS A 208 1.25 -11.93 -13.50
CA CYS A 208 0.35 -13.00 -13.11
C CYS A 208 -0.82 -13.16 -14.09
N LYS A 209 -1.26 -12.06 -14.73
CA LYS A 209 -2.33 -12.11 -15.73
C LYS A 209 -1.96 -12.89 -16.99
N GLU A 210 -0.65 -13.00 -17.30
CA GLU A 210 -0.14 -13.75 -18.45
C GLU A 210 -0.22 -15.27 -18.24
N ASN A 211 -0.38 -15.74 -17.00
CA ASN A 211 -0.52 -17.17 -16.69
C ASN A 211 -1.75 -17.80 -17.35
N CYS A 212 -2.74 -16.98 -17.70
CA CYS A 212 -4.01 -17.41 -18.26
C CYS A 212 -4.08 -17.14 -19.76
N ASN A 213 -4.30 -18.19 -20.55
CA ASN A 213 -4.43 -18.06 -22.00
C ASN A 213 -5.74 -17.34 -22.38
N PRO A 214 -5.69 -16.17 -23.04
CA PRO A 214 -6.88 -15.36 -23.34
C PRO A 214 -7.98 -16.07 -24.16
N SER A 215 -7.62 -17.12 -24.91
CA SER A 215 -8.55 -17.89 -25.75
C SER A 215 -9.28 -18.99 -24.98
N LYS A 216 -8.74 -19.46 -23.85
CA LYS A 216 -9.30 -20.58 -23.07
C LYS A 216 -9.85 -20.14 -21.71
N SER A 217 -9.40 -18.99 -21.21
CA SER A 217 -9.81 -18.45 -19.92
C SER A 217 -11.21 -17.84 -19.94
N ALA A 218 -11.80 -17.71 -18.74
CA ALA A 218 -13.06 -17.03 -18.54
C ALA A 218 -13.05 -15.60 -19.11
N LYS A 219 -14.19 -15.19 -19.65
CA LYS A 219 -14.43 -13.80 -20.09
C LYS A 219 -15.03 -13.02 -18.92
N CYS A 220 -14.16 -12.26 -18.26
CA CYS A 220 -14.50 -11.43 -17.12
C CYS A 220 -15.15 -10.13 -17.57
N GLU A 221 -16.26 -9.78 -16.94
CA GLU A 221 -16.99 -8.54 -17.16
C GLU A 221 -16.64 -7.50 -16.08
N MET A 222 -17.20 -6.30 -16.21
CA MET A 222 -17.15 -5.23 -15.20
C MET A 222 -15.74 -4.82 -14.77
N GLY A 223 -14.73 -5.08 -15.60
CA GLY A 223 -13.33 -4.76 -15.32
C GLY A 223 -12.56 -5.84 -14.55
N GLY A 224 -13.15 -7.03 -14.33
CA GLY A 224 -12.45 -8.19 -13.75
C GLY A 224 -11.39 -8.79 -14.68
N PHE A 225 -10.56 -9.68 -14.13
CA PHE A 225 -9.55 -10.42 -14.91
C PHE A 225 -9.44 -11.89 -14.48
N PRO A 226 -8.98 -12.81 -15.35
CA PRO A 226 -8.90 -14.22 -15.02
C PRO A 226 -8.03 -14.49 -13.78
N HIS A 227 -8.49 -15.37 -12.89
CA HIS A 227 -7.77 -15.71 -11.68
C HIS A 227 -6.49 -16.50 -12.04
N PRO A 228 -5.29 -16.05 -11.64
CA PRO A 228 -4.02 -16.58 -12.15
C PRO A 228 -3.72 -18.02 -11.74
N ARG A 229 -4.44 -18.55 -10.74
CA ARG A 229 -4.35 -19.96 -10.30
C ARG A 229 -5.54 -20.81 -10.77
N ASP A 230 -6.58 -20.19 -11.31
CA ASP A 230 -7.79 -20.84 -11.82
C ASP A 230 -8.39 -20.00 -12.95
N CYS A 231 -7.89 -20.21 -14.16
CA CYS A 231 -8.28 -19.42 -15.32
C CYS A 231 -9.74 -19.59 -15.75
N SER A 232 -10.48 -20.53 -15.14
CA SER A 232 -11.91 -20.70 -15.38
C SER A 232 -12.79 -19.71 -14.60
N LYS A 233 -12.19 -18.94 -13.68
CA LYS A 233 -12.86 -17.94 -12.84
C LYS A 233 -12.21 -16.57 -12.98
N CYS A 234 -12.94 -15.56 -12.54
CA CYS A 234 -12.49 -14.17 -12.54
C CYS A 234 -12.23 -13.66 -11.12
N ILE A 235 -11.21 -12.79 -11.00
CA ILE A 235 -11.07 -11.86 -9.88
C ILE A 235 -11.89 -10.63 -10.24
N CYS A 236 -12.81 -10.27 -9.35
CA CYS A 236 -13.82 -9.25 -9.60
C CYS A 236 -13.58 -7.97 -8.80
N PRO A 237 -13.91 -6.79 -9.35
CA PRO A 237 -13.95 -5.57 -8.57
C PRO A 237 -14.95 -5.64 -7.44
N GLY A 238 -14.76 -4.79 -6.43
CA GLY A 238 -15.67 -4.68 -5.30
C GLY A 238 -17.12 -4.50 -5.75
N GLY A 239 -18.02 -5.30 -5.19
CA GLY A 239 -19.41 -5.32 -5.59
C GLY A 239 -19.75 -6.27 -6.71
N TYR A 240 -18.80 -6.96 -7.35
CA TYR A 240 -19.07 -7.99 -8.35
C TYR A 240 -18.51 -9.35 -7.93
N ALA A 241 -19.14 -10.43 -8.38
CA ALA A 241 -18.81 -11.80 -8.06
C ALA A 241 -19.26 -12.76 -9.18
N GLY A 242 -19.13 -14.05 -8.92
CA GLY A 242 -19.37 -15.12 -9.89
C GLY A 242 -18.18 -15.35 -10.81
N ASP A 243 -18.24 -16.42 -11.60
CA ASP A 243 -17.11 -16.83 -12.47
C ASP A 243 -16.79 -15.81 -13.57
N ARG A 244 -17.70 -14.84 -13.81
CA ARG A 244 -17.57 -13.79 -14.83
C ARG A 244 -17.70 -12.35 -14.30
N CYS A 245 -17.81 -12.14 -13.00
CA CYS A 245 -18.03 -10.80 -12.41
C CYS A 245 -19.36 -10.14 -12.82
N THR A 246 -20.39 -10.94 -13.06
CA THR A 246 -21.74 -10.49 -13.45
C THR A 246 -22.76 -10.63 -12.31
N GLU A 247 -22.34 -11.21 -11.20
CA GLU A 247 -23.22 -11.53 -10.08
C GLU A 247 -22.92 -10.62 -8.89
N ARG A 248 -23.89 -10.48 -8.00
CA ARG A 248 -23.68 -9.79 -6.72
C ARG A 248 -22.92 -10.70 -5.76
N PRO A 249 -21.95 -10.18 -4.98
CA PRO A 249 -21.28 -10.94 -3.93
C PRO A 249 -22.27 -11.58 -2.95
N SER A 250 -21.98 -12.81 -2.55
CA SER A 250 -22.74 -13.51 -1.53
C SER A 250 -22.63 -12.80 -0.17
N GLY A 251 -23.69 -12.86 0.63
CA GLY A 251 -23.76 -12.22 1.94
C GLY A 251 -24.76 -11.07 1.96
N CYS A 252 -24.46 -10.06 2.77
CA CYS A 252 -25.32 -8.91 3.01
C CYS A 252 -25.57 -8.05 1.76
N GLY A 253 -26.71 -7.36 1.73
CA GLY A 253 -27.20 -6.55 0.62
C GLY A 253 -28.26 -7.25 -0.24
N SER A 254 -28.86 -6.51 -1.16
CA SER A 254 -30.00 -6.98 -1.97
C SER A 254 -30.01 -6.36 -3.37
N THR A 255 -30.74 -7.00 -4.28
CA THR A 255 -31.13 -6.38 -5.55
C THR A 255 -32.45 -5.67 -5.35
N ILE A 256 -32.47 -4.37 -5.64
CA ILE A 256 -33.61 -3.47 -5.45
C ILE A 256 -34.04 -2.99 -6.83
N GLN A 257 -35.34 -2.99 -7.08
CA GLN A 257 -35.90 -2.46 -8.32
C GLN A 257 -35.91 -0.93 -8.23
N ALA A 258 -35.19 -0.28 -9.14
CA ALA A 258 -35.14 1.18 -9.15
C ALA A 258 -36.52 1.75 -9.50
N SER A 259 -36.96 2.75 -8.73
CA SER A 259 -38.20 3.48 -8.97
C SER A 259 -37.92 4.99 -9.02
N PRO A 260 -38.79 5.80 -9.67
CA PRO A 260 -38.67 7.25 -9.64
C PRO A 260 -38.91 7.83 -8.23
N ASP A 261 -39.53 7.08 -7.33
CA ASP A 261 -39.79 7.48 -5.96
C ASP A 261 -38.63 7.11 -5.03
N TRP A 262 -38.36 7.99 -4.07
CA TRP A 262 -37.34 7.77 -3.04
C TRP A 262 -37.76 6.65 -2.10
N GLU A 263 -36.96 5.59 -2.05
CA GLU A 263 -37.10 4.52 -1.07
C GLU A 263 -36.02 4.64 0.02
N ARG A 264 -36.42 4.46 1.29
CA ARG A 264 -35.46 4.46 2.40
C ARG A 264 -34.95 3.03 2.62
N LEU A 265 -33.67 2.83 2.38
CA LEU A 265 -32.97 1.61 2.75
C LEU A 265 -32.43 1.75 4.18
N GLN A 266 -32.73 0.77 5.01
CA GLN A 266 -32.20 0.67 6.36
C GLN A 266 -31.48 -0.67 6.51
N ASP A 267 -30.23 -0.62 6.92
CA ASP A 267 -29.40 -1.81 7.10
C ASP A 267 -28.55 -1.70 8.37
N THR A 268 -28.08 -2.85 8.86
CA THR A 268 -27.20 -2.96 10.02
C THR A 268 -25.81 -3.44 9.57
N LEU A 269 -24.88 -2.50 9.39
CA LEU A 269 -23.52 -2.79 8.93
C LEU A 269 -22.65 -3.30 10.09
N GLY A 270 -22.71 -4.60 10.36
CA GLY A 270 -21.90 -5.28 11.38
C GLY A 270 -22.71 -5.80 12.58
N SER A 271 -22.14 -6.73 13.34
CA SER A 271 -22.79 -7.36 14.50
C SER A 271 -22.49 -6.66 15.84
N GLY A 272 -21.66 -5.62 15.83
CA GLY A 272 -21.08 -5.02 17.04
C GLY A 272 -19.85 -5.77 17.58
N GLU A 273 -19.51 -6.92 17.00
CA GLU A 273 -18.28 -7.67 17.26
C GLU A 273 -17.30 -7.44 16.11
N CYS A 274 -16.07 -7.03 16.44
CA CYS A 274 -15.03 -6.85 15.43
C CYS A 274 -14.37 -8.20 15.12
N ALA A 275 -14.32 -8.56 13.84
CA ALA A 275 -13.42 -9.60 13.38
C ALA A 275 -11.99 -9.11 13.65
N LYS A 276 -11.27 -9.82 14.52
CA LYS A 276 -9.86 -9.60 14.74
C LYS A 276 -9.10 -10.46 13.75
N ASP A 277 -8.64 -9.88 12.66
CA ASP A 277 -7.48 -10.40 11.95
C ASP A 277 -6.22 -9.80 12.59
N ASP A 278 -5.09 -10.52 12.50
CA ASP A 278 -3.84 -10.19 13.20
C ASP A 278 -3.26 -8.79 12.86
N ILE A 279 -3.80 -8.12 11.83
CA ILE A 279 -3.33 -6.83 11.29
C ILE A 279 -4.42 -5.74 11.34
N ILE A 280 -5.71 -6.09 11.19
CA ILE A 280 -6.81 -5.12 11.08
C ILE A 280 -8.03 -5.63 11.87
N SER A 281 -8.54 -4.80 12.77
CA SER A 281 -9.84 -5.02 13.40
C SER A 281 -10.95 -4.47 12.51
N VAL A 282 -11.59 -5.34 11.72
CA VAL A 282 -12.72 -4.95 10.87
C VAL A 282 -14.01 -5.11 11.67
N CYS A 283 -14.61 -3.98 12.03
CA CYS A 283 -15.81 -3.94 12.88
C CYS A 283 -17.13 -3.83 12.09
N TYR A 284 -17.08 -4.01 10.77
CA TYR A 284 -18.23 -3.79 9.89
C TYR A 284 -18.26 -4.81 8.75
N ASN A 285 -19.47 -5.13 8.31
CA ASN A 285 -19.70 -5.99 7.16
C ASN A 285 -19.81 -5.14 5.89
N SER A 286 -19.20 -5.57 4.79
CA SER A 286 -19.46 -5.00 3.47
C SER A 286 -20.77 -5.55 2.92
N CYS A 287 -21.73 -4.65 2.65
CA CYS A 287 -23.03 -4.99 2.07
C CYS A 287 -23.11 -4.40 0.66
N PHE A 288 -23.49 -5.22 -0.33
CA PHE A 288 -23.54 -4.81 -1.73
C PHE A 288 -24.98 -4.74 -2.22
N TYR A 289 -25.40 -3.58 -2.71
CA TYR A 289 -26.74 -3.33 -3.24
C TYR A 289 -26.71 -3.13 -4.74
N TYR A 290 -27.58 -3.84 -5.45
CA TYR A 290 -27.72 -3.74 -6.90
C TYR A 290 -29.03 -3.03 -7.21
N TYR A 291 -28.99 -2.01 -8.05
CA TYR A 291 -30.20 -1.36 -8.57
C TYR A 291 -30.47 -1.91 -9.96
N ASP A 292 -31.58 -2.63 -10.08
CA ASP A 292 -32.05 -3.12 -11.36
C ASP A 292 -32.99 -2.08 -11.97
N TYR A 293 -32.58 -1.55 -13.12
CA TYR A 293 -33.43 -0.69 -13.92
C TYR A 293 -34.19 -1.60 -14.87
N ASN A 294 -35.50 -1.72 -14.70
CA ASN A 294 -36.34 -2.24 -15.77
C ASN A 294 -36.04 -1.38 -17.00
N LYS A 295 -35.36 -1.96 -17.99
CA LYS A 295 -35.34 -1.40 -19.33
C LYS A 295 -36.78 -1.43 -19.79
N GLU A 296 -37.46 -0.29 -19.70
CA GLU A 296 -38.73 -0.09 -20.38
C GLU A 296 -38.52 -0.56 -21.83
N THR A 297 -39.37 -1.51 -22.23
CA THR A 297 -39.38 -2.15 -23.55
C THR A 297 -40.09 -1.27 -24.56
#